data_AF-A0A7C1UP38-F1
#
_entry.id   AF-A0A7C1UP38-F1
#
_cell.length_a   1.000
_cell.length_b   1.000
_cell.length_c   1.000
_cell.angle_alpha   90.00
_cell.angle_beta   90.00
_cell.angle_gamma   90.00
#
_symmetry.space_group_name_H-M   'P 1'
#
loop_
_entity.id
_entity.type
_entity.pdbx_description
1 polymer ?
#
loop_
_entity_poly.entity_id
_entity_poly.type
_entity_poly.pdbx_seq_one_letter_code
_entity_poly.pdbx_strand_id
1 'polypeptide(L)'
;MDIIKNPNGNVLPAQAPLVIVEAKAKTVANWLAAGTAVLIDVRETSEYEQEHIPGSMLVPLSVLDADKFPRITGKKLVIHCAVGKRSAAAVRQLIKAGYTPPAINLEGGLRAWKAAGLETEIQDVPYISPAVAARAVEAHPSNTPAAHPGRVLMEEYMKPLGLSQSRVAREIGIPPRRLAEVIHAKRAITTDLAFRLARYFSTCEEFWLRLQMAFDLDRTRLYAGEKIRREITPLKAA
;
A
#
# COMPACT_ATOMS: atom_id res chain seq x y z
N MET A 1 22.88 -31.58 -25.87
CA MET A 1 23.76 -30.64 -25.14
C MET A 1 23.88 -29.46 -26.07
N ASP A 2 22.91 -28.56 -26.00
CA ASP A 2 22.61 -27.69 -27.13
C ASP A 2 23.24 -26.32 -26.89
N ILE A 3 24.36 -26.09 -27.57
CA ILE A 3 25.12 -24.84 -27.53
C ILE A 3 24.51 -23.90 -28.57
N ILE A 4 23.76 -22.89 -28.11
CA ILE A 4 23.32 -21.79 -28.95
C ILE A 4 24.52 -20.85 -29.16
N LYS A 5 25.06 -20.78 -30.38
CA LYS A 5 26.14 -19.86 -30.79
C LYS A 5 25.56 -18.60 -31.44
N ASN A 6 26.19 -17.45 -31.21
CA ASN A 6 25.85 -16.20 -31.92
C ASN A 6 26.52 -16.14 -33.32
N PRO A 7 26.17 -15.16 -34.18
CA PRO A 7 26.66 -15.07 -35.57
C PRO A 7 28.18 -14.96 -35.73
N ASN A 8 28.92 -14.65 -34.66
CA ASN A 8 30.38 -14.46 -34.66
C ASN A 8 31.14 -15.62 -33.99
N GLY A 9 30.47 -16.73 -33.66
CA GLY A 9 31.12 -17.93 -33.12
C GLY A 9 31.64 -17.81 -31.69
N ASN A 10 31.40 -16.68 -31.00
CA ASN A 10 31.87 -16.47 -29.64
C ASN A 10 30.87 -17.07 -28.65
N VAL A 11 31.35 -17.99 -27.81
CA VAL A 11 30.61 -18.47 -26.64
C VAL A 11 30.52 -17.31 -25.67
N LEU A 12 29.33 -16.72 -25.52
CA LEU A 12 29.10 -15.76 -24.45
C LEU A 12 29.36 -16.50 -23.13
N PRO A 13 30.21 -15.99 -22.22
CA PRO A 13 30.39 -16.62 -20.93
C PRO A 13 29.02 -16.70 -20.25
N ALA A 14 28.64 -17.88 -19.79
CA ALA A 14 27.47 -18.03 -18.93
C ALA A 14 27.63 -17.02 -17.79
N GLN A 15 26.69 -16.08 -17.68
CA GLN A 15 26.71 -15.07 -16.62
C GLN A 15 26.88 -15.81 -15.29
N ALA A 16 27.93 -15.47 -14.54
CA ALA A 16 28.16 -16.05 -13.21
C ALA A 16 26.87 -15.91 -12.39
N PRO A 17 26.49 -16.93 -11.60
CA PRO A 17 25.23 -16.89 -10.86
C PRO A 17 25.19 -15.65 -9.98
N LEU A 18 24.15 -14.83 -10.16
CA LEU A 18 23.89 -13.65 -9.35
C LEU A 18 23.71 -14.09 -7.89
N VAL A 19 24.73 -13.88 -7.06
CA VAL A 19 24.70 -14.23 -5.64
C VAL A 19 23.87 -13.18 -4.90
N ILE A 20 22.77 -13.62 -4.30
CA ILE A 20 21.94 -12.78 -3.44
C ILE A 20 22.51 -12.86 -2.03
N VAL A 21 22.76 -11.71 -1.42
CA VAL A 21 23.14 -11.63 -0.01
C VAL A 21 21.88 -11.82 0.82
N GLU A 22 21.89 -12.80 1.72
CA GLU A 22 20.78 -13.11 2.63
C GLU A 22 21.11 -12.65 4.04
N ALA A 23 20.09 -12.20 4.79
CA ALA A 23 20.21 -11.92 6.22
C ALA A 23 19.05 -12.52 7.01
N LYS A 24 19.33 -13.00 8.23
CA LYS A 24 18.33 -13.54 9.14
C LYS A 24 17.52 -12.41 9.79
N ALA A 25 16.27 -12.70 10.14
CA ALA A 25 15.34 -11.76 10.78
C ALA A 25 15.93 -11.01 11.99
N LYS A 26 16.53 -11.72 12.96
CA LYS A 26 17.15 -11.08 14.14
C LYS A 26 18.28 -10.10 13.79
N THR A 27 19.08 -10.42 12.77
CA THR A 27 20.14 -9.54 12.29
C THR A 27 19.57 -8.26 11.67
N VAL A 28 18.52 -8.40 10.85
CA VAL A 28 17.83 -7.25 10.24
C VAL A 28 17.18 -6.38 11.32
N ALA A 29 16.52 -6.99 12.32
CA ALA A 29 15.95 -6.27 13.45
C ALA A 29 17.00 -5.43 14.20
N ASN A 30 18.18 -5.98 14.46
CA ASN A 30 19.28 -5.25 15.10
C ASN A 30 19.75 -4.06 14.24
N TRP A 31 19.83 -4.22 12.92
CA TRP A 31 20.21 -3.11 12.04
C TRP A 31 19.15 -2.00 11.99
N LEU A 32 17.86 -2.35 12.03
CA LEU A 32 16.75 -1.40 12.10
C LEU A 32 16.75 -0.63 13.42
N ALA A 33 16.90 -1.32 14.55
CA ALA A 33 17.00 -0.70 15.86
C ALA A 33 18.21 0.25 15.97
N ALA A 34 19.33 -0.09 15.33
CA ALA A 34 20.51 0.77 15.25
C ALA A 34 20.41 1.90 14.20
N GLY A 35 19.32 1.97 13.42
CA GLY A 35 19.15 2.95 12.34
C GLY A 35 20.10 2.77 11.14
N THR A 36 20.76 1.61 11.04
CA THR A 36 21.79 1.30 10.03
C THR A 36 21.26 0.55 8.80
N ALA A 37 19.97 0.24 8.78
CA ALA A 37 19.29 -0.36 7.64
C ALA A 37 18.04 0.41 7.23
N VAL A 38 17.66 0.23 5.97
CA VAL A 38 16.37 0.59 5.39
C VAL A 38 15.73 -0.73 4.96
N LEU A 39 14.47 -0.96 5.34
CA LEU A 39 13.74 -2.17 5.00
C LEU A 39 12.63 -1.86 3.99
N ILE A 40 12.58 -2.61 2.90
CA ILE A 40 11.57 -2.50 1.85
C ILE A 40 10.70 -3.75 1.83
N ASP A 41 9.39 -3.58 1.87
CA ASP A 41 8.42 -4.65 1.61
C ASP A 41 8.00 -4.63 0.14
N VAL A 42 8.18 -5.74 -0.57
CA VAL A 42 7.78 -5.87 -1.98
C VAL A 42 6.51 -6.71 -2.19
N ARG A 43 5.72 -6.91 -1.14
CA ARG A 43 4.37 -7.46 -1.25
C ARG A 43 3.39 -6.44 -1.83
N GLU A 44 2.17 -6.89 -2.13
CA GLU A 44 1.10 -5.98 -2.53
C GLU A 44 0.57 -5.20 -1.32
N THR A 45 -0.02 -4.03 -1.59
CA THR A 45 -0.57 -3.12 -0.56
C THR A 45 -1.52 -3.83 0.41
N SER A 46 -2.39 -4.71 -0.09
CA SER A 46 -3.34 -5.44 0.76
C SER A 46 -2.67 -6.40 1.74
N GLU A 47 -1.53 -7.00 1.38
CA GLU A 47 -0.76 -7.86 2.29
C GLU A 47 -0.01 -7.03 3.34
N TYR A 48 0.51 -5.87 2.95
CA TYR A 48 1.24 -4.96 3.83
C TYR A 48 0.32 -4.40 4.93
N GLU A 49 -0.87 -3.94 4.55
CA GLU A 49 -1.84 -3.35 5.48
C GLU A 49 -2.33 -4.32 6.54
N GLN A 50 -2.53 -5.58 6.18
CA GLN A 50 -2.95 -6.62 7.11
C GLN A 50 -1.90 -6.88 8.20
N GLU A 51 -0.62 -6.87 7.83
CA GLU A 51 0.49 -7.11 8.73
C GLU A 51 1.81 -6.84 8.00
N HIS A 52 2.73 -6.09 8.62
CA HIS A 52 4.06 -5.81 8.09
C HIS A 52 5.10 -5.67 9.19
N ILE A 53 6.38 -5.57 8.78
CA ILE A 53 7.49 -5.33 9.72
C ILE A 53 7.51 -3.84 10.08
N PRO A 54 7.58 -3.47 11.37
CA PRO A 54 7.65 -2.08 11.81
C PRO A 54 8.75 -1.30 11.09
N GLY A 55 8.42 -0.11 10.60
CA GLY A 55 9.36 0.77 9.89
C GLY A 55 9.82 0.28 8.50
N SER A 56 9.20 -0.77 7.95
CA SER A 56 9.37 -1.11 6.53
C SER A 56 8.68 -0.07 5.63
N MET A 57 9.19 0.10 4.40
CA MET A 57 8.56 0.93 3.38
C MET A 57 8.01 0.04 2.27
N LEU A 58 6.75 0.25 1.89
CA LEU A 58 6.10 -0.52 0.85
C LEU A 58 6.55 -0.07 -0.55
N VAL A 59 7.07 -1.00 -1.36
CA VAL A 59 7.35 -0.85 -2.79
C VAL A 59 6.97 -2.16 -3.50
N PRO A 60 5.71 -2.34 -3.92
CA PRO A 60 5.25 -3.63 -4.44
C PRO A 60 6.08 -4.08 -5.65
N LEU A 61 6.40 -5.39 -5.72
CA LEU A 61 7.19 -5.93 -6.83
C LEU A 61 6.53 -5.68 -8.19
N SER A 62 5.21 -5.61 -8.24
CA SER A 62 4.42 -5.34 -9.44
C SER A 62 4.70 -3.97 -10.07
N VAL A 63 5.15 -2.99 -9.28
CA VAL A 63 5.43 -1.63 -9.72
C VAL A 63 6.89 -1.21 -9.51
N LEU A 64 7.75 -2.13 -9.03
CA LEU A 64 9.16 -1.86 -8.80
C LEU A 64 9.88 -1.64 -10.13
N ASP A 65 10.44 -0.44 -10.29
CA ASP A 65 11.33 -0.07 -11.39
C ASP A 65 12.77 -0.01 -10.86
N ALA A 66 13.57 -1.03 -11.19
CA ALA A 66 14.92 -1.17 -10.68
C ALA A 66 15.89 -0.10 -11.19
N ASP A 67 15.66 0.43 -12.41
CA ASP A 67 16.50 1.47 -13.01
C ASP A 67 16.28 2.84 -12.34
N LYS A 68 15.06 3.06 -11.80
CA LYS A 68 14.70 4.28 -11.07
C LYS A 68 14.80 4.15 -9.54
N PHE A 69 15.18 2.98 -9.02
CA PHE A 69 15.20 2.76 -7.58
C PHE A 69 16.25 3.67 -6.89
N PRO A 70 15.88 4.43 -5.84
CA PRO A 70 16.76 5.43 -5.24
C PRO A 70 18.00 4.80 -4.61
N ARG A 71 19.16 5.45 -4.78
CA ARG A 71 20.43 5.02 -4.19
C ARG A 71 20.47 5.39 -2.71
N ILE A 72 20.34 4.39 -1.86
CA ILE A 72 20.50 4.50 -0.41
C ILE A 72 21.99 4.49 -0.06
N THR A 73 22.48 5.59 0.52
CA THR A 73 23.86 5.75 0.99
C THR A 73 23.95 5.67 2.51
N GLY A 74 25.03 5.07 3.03
CA GLY A 74 25.31 5.02 4.48
C GLY A 74 24.44 4.05 5.30
N LYS A 75 23.48 3.36 4.67
CA LYS A 75 22.63 2.34 5.29
C LYS A 75 22.56 1.09 4.42
N LYS A 76 22.31 -0.07 5.04
CA LYS A 76 22.04 -1.32 4.34
C LYS A 76 20.63 -1.29 3.75
N LEU A 77 20.49 -1.60 2.47
CA LEU A 77 19.19 -1.81 1.84
C LEU A 77 18.78 -3.28 2.04
N VAL A 78 17.69 -3.53 2.77
CA VAL A 78 17.11 -4.85 3.00
C VAL A 78 15.75 -4.92 2.33
N ILE A 79 15.45 -6.02 1.65
CA ILE A 79 14.19 -6.24 0.94
C ILE A 79 13.54 -7.53 1.45
N HIS A 80 12.24 -7.51 1.70
CA HIS A 80 11.49 -8.69 2.12
C HIS A 80 10.15 -8.82 1.40
N CYS A 81 9.58 -10.02 1.48
CA CYS A 81 8.20 -10.28 1.14
C CYS A 81 7.59 -11.26 2.15
N ALA A 82 6.57 -12.04 1.77
CA ALA A 82 5.99 -13.04 2.66
C ALA A 82 6.98 -14.16 3.04
N VAL A 83 7.74 -14.68 2.07
CA VAL A 83 8.56 -15.91 2.22
C VAL A 83 9.98 -15.81 1.64
N GLY A 84 10.41 -14.64 1.16
CA GLY A 84 11.73 -14.42 0.57
C GLY A 84 11.83 -14.60 -0.96
N LYS A 85 10.81 -15.17 -1.63
CA LYS A 85 10.86 -15.43 -3.09
C LYS A 85 10.74 -14.17 -3.96
N ARG A 86 9.73 -13.34 -3.69
CA ARG A 86 9.50 -12.07 -4.41
C ARG A 86 10.61 -11.06 -4.15
N SER A 87 11.09 -10.96 -2.91
CA SER A 87 12.21 -10.09 -2.56
C SER A 87 13.52 -10.54 -3.18
N ALA A 88 13.78 -11.85 -3.28
CA ALA A 88 14.91 -12.35 -4.07
C ALA A 88 14.81 -11.96 -5.56
N ALA A 89 13.60 -11.90 -6.12
CA ALA A 89 13.39 -11.40 -7.49
C ALA A 89 13.68 -9.90 -7.60
N ALA A 90 13.20 -9.09 -6.64
CA ALA A 90 13.51 -7.65 -6.56
C ALA A 90 15.02 -7.39 -6.47
N VAL A 91 15.73 -8.11 -5.59
CA VAL A 91 17.18 -8.00 -5.44
C VAL A 91 17.89 -8.33 -6.76
N ARG A 92 17.47 -9.37 -7.48
CA ARG A 92 18.02 -9.68 -8.81
C ARG A 92 17.78 -8.57 -9.83
N GLN A 93 16.60 -7.94 -9.84
CA GLN A 93 16.34 -6.80 -10.73
C GLN A 93 17.28 -5.64 -10.41
N LEU A 94 17.47 -5.32 -9.12
CA LEU A 94 18.40 -4.27 -8.69
C LEU A 94 19.86 -4.57 -9.04
N ILE A 95 20.33 -5.81 -8.86
CA ILE A 95 21.71 -6.17 -9.25
C ILE A 95 21.88 -6.02 -10.77
N LYS A 96 20.90 -6.44 -11.57
CA LYS A 96 20.94 -6.28 -13.03
C LYS A 96 20.94 -4.80 -13.44
N ALA A 97 20.26 -3.93 -12.70
CA ALA A 97 20.30 -2.47 -12.87
C ALA A 97 21.58 -1.81 -12.30
N GLY A 98 22.56 -2.60 -11.85
CA GLY A 98 23.83 -2.08 -11.32
C GLY A 98 23.72 -1.45 -9.93
N TYR A 99 22.73 -1.85 -9.12
CA TYR A 99 22.58 -1.36 -7.76
C TYR A 99 23.74 -1.82 -6.87
N THR A 100 24.45 -0.87 -6.26
CA THR A 100 25.65 -1.11 -5.43
C THR A 100 25.66 -0.19 -4.19
N PRO A 101 26.04 -0.69 -3.00
CA PRO A 101 26.29 -2.11 -2.69
C PRO A 101 25.00 -2.94 -2.87
N PRO A 102 25.11 -4.27 -3.10
CA PRO A 102 23.95 -5.10 -3.41
C PRO A 102 22.91 -5.05 -2.28
N ALA A 103 21.63 -5.01 -2.66
CA ALA A 103 20.54 -5.15 -1.71
C ALA A 103 20.57 -6.54 -1.04
N ILE A 104 20.15 -6.60 0.21
CA ILE A 104 20.13 -7.80 1.04
C ILE A 104 18.69 -8.34 1.06
N ASN A 105 18.52 -9.63 0.80
CA ASN A 105 17.23 -10.29 0.97
C ASN A 105 17.03 -10.71 2.43
N LEU A 106 15.85 -10.44 2.98
CA LEU A 106 15.46 -11.01 4.28
C LEU A 106 15.07 -12.47 4.09
N GLU A 107 15.91 -13.36 4.60
CA GLU A 107 15.73 -14.80 4.43
C GLU A 107 14.42 -15.27 5.07
N GLY A 108 13.58 -15.95 4.30
CA GLY A 108 12.28 -16.44 4.75
C GLY A 108 11.21 -15.36 4.96
N GLY A 109 11.52 -14.09 4.69
CA GLY A 109 10.58 -12.97 4.69
C GLY A 109 9.85 -12.75 6.03
N LEU A 110 8.63 -12.21 5.93
CA LEU A 110 7.78 -11.92 7.09
C LEU A 110 7.48 -13.18 7.92
N ARG A 111 7.35 -14.36 7.29
CA ARG A 111 7.13 -15.61 8.05
C ARG A 111 8.32 -15.94 8.96
N ALA A 112 9.55 -15.78 8.49
CA ALA A 112 10.74 -16.00 9.31
C ALA A 112 10.90 -14.92 10.38
N TRP A 113 10.50 -13.68 10.08
CA TRP A 113 10.42 -12.60 11.07
C TRP A 113 9.52 -12.96 12.25
N LYS A 114 8.30 -13.41 11.97
CA LYS A 114 7.34 -13.87 12.98
C LYS A 114 7.82 -15.11 13.72
N ALA A 115 8.39 -16.10 13.01
CA ALA A 115 8.95 -17.29 13.63
C ALA A 115 10.12 -16.99 14.58
N ALA A 116 10.81 -15.85 14.39
CA ALA A 116 11.84 -15.38 15.29
C ALA A 116 11.29 -14.66 16.54
N GLY A 117 9.96 -14.52 16.68
CA GLY A 117 9.29 -13.86 17.80
C GLY A 117 9.35 -12.33 17.75
N LEU A 118 9.59 -11.74 16.58
CA LEU A 118 9.71 -10.30 16.39
C LEU A 118 8.34 -9.67 16.11
N GLU A 119 8.16 -8.44 16.59
CA GLU A 119 6.90 -7.71 16.47
C GLU A 119 6.56 -7.35 15.03
N THR A 120 5.26 -7.30 14.75
CA THR A 120 4.69 -6.87 13.48
C THR A 120 3.70 -5.74 13.73
N GLU A 121 3.66 -4.77 12.82
CA GLU A 121 2.63 -3.75 12.80
C GLU A 121 1.46 -4.24 11.95
N ILE A 122 0.26 -4.08 12.47
CA ILE A 122 -0.97 -4.09 11.68
C ILE A 122 -1.28 -2.63 11.48
N GLN A 123 -1.58 -2.20 10.26
CA GLN A 123 -2.09 -0.85 10.09
C GLN A 123 -3.46 -0.84 10.77
N ASP A 124 -3.54 -0.16 11.92
CA ASP A 124 -4.73 -0.12 12.78
C ASP A 124 -5.83 0.69 12.08
N VAL A 125 -6.43 0.09 11.06
CA VAL A 125 -7.71 0.48 10.49
C VAL A 125 -8.66 -0.62 10.94
N PRO A 126 -9.59 -0.35 11.87
CA PRO A 126 -10.32 -1.42 12.53
C PRO A 126 -11.14 -2.18 11.50
N TYR A 127 -10.69 -3.38 11.13
CA TYR A 127 -11.57 -4.39 10.58
C TYR A 127 -12.44 -4.87 11.75
N ILE A 128 -13.54 -4.16 11.96
CA ILE A 128 -14.54 -4.59 12.92
C ILE A 128 -15.22 -5.82 12.33
N SER A 129 -15.01 -6.99 12.93
CA SER A 129 -15.77 -8.18 12.54
C SER A 129 -17.27 -7.89 12.63
N PRO A 130 -18.14 -8.51 11.81
CA PRO A 130 -19.59 -8.25 11.86
C PRO A 130 -20.18 -8.39 13.27
N ALA A 131 -19.64 -9.29 14.09
CA ALA A 131 -20.04 -9.49 15.49
C ALA A 131 -19.55 -8.37 16.44
N VAL A 132 -18.34 -7.83 16.22
CA VAL A 132 -17.83 -6.69 17.00
C VAL A 132 -18.51 -5.39 16.54
N ALA A 133 -18.90 -5.28 15.27
CA ALA A 133 -19.63 -4.13 14.73
C ALA A 133 -21.04 -4.07 15.32
N ALA A 134 -21.70 -5.23 15.46
CA ALA A 134 -22.98 -5.34 16.15
C ALA A 134 -22.88 -4.86 17.62
N ARG A 135 -21.78 -5.19 18.32
CA ARG A 135 -21.55 -4.78 19.72
C ARG A 135 -21.09 -3.32 19.87
N ALA A 136 -20.32 -2.80 18.93
CA ALA A 136 -19.84 -1.42 18.94
C ALA A 136 -20.97 -0.41 18.67
N VAL A 137 -21.97 -0.79 17.90
CA VAL A 137 -23.20 0.00 17.68
C VAL A 137 -23.98 0.24 18.97
N GLU A 138 -23.85 -0.63 19.98
CA GLU A 138 -24.49 -0.46 21.29
C GLU A 138 -23.71 0.45 22.25
N ALA A 139 -22.42 0.72 21.99
CA ALA A 139 -21.49 1.26 23.00
C ALA A 139 -20.83 2.63 22.69
N HIS A 140 -21.01 3.25 21.51
CA HIS A 140 -20.44 4.58 21.24
C HIS A 140 -21.47 5.61 20.76
N PRO A 141 -21.71 6.69 21.54
CA PRO A 141 -22.54 7.81 21.13
C PRO A 141 -21.67 8.85 20.41
N SER A 142 -21.44 8.67 19.12
CA SER A 142 -21.22 9.81 18.23
C SER A 142 -21.98 9.55 16.93
N ASN A 143 -23.18 10.13 16.88
CA ASN A 143 -24.12 10.03 15.76
C ASN A 143 -23.66 10.86 14.55
N THR A 144 -22.35 10.95 14.30
CA THR A 144 -21.75 11.78 13.26
C THR A 144 -21.31 10.88 12.11
N PRO A 145 -21.90 11.03 10.91
CA PRO A 145 -21.49 10.25 9.74
C PRO A 145 -20.00 10.45 9.44
N ALA A 146 -19.31 9.42 8.95
CA ALA A 146 -17.98 9.57 8.34
C ALA A 146 -17.95 10.78 7.38
N ALA A 147 -16.84 11.50 7.36
CA ALA A 147 -16.72 12.68 6.51
C ALA A 147 -16.74 12.30 5.03
N HIS A 148 -17.56 12.96 4.22
CA HIS A 148 -17.54 12.78 2.77
C HIS A 148 -16.13 13.13 2.23
N PRO A 149 -15.58 12.37 1.26
CA PRO A 149 -14.24 12.64 0.70
C PRO A 149 -14.07 14.07 0.18
N GLY A 150 -15.14 14.65 -0.38
CA GLY A 150 -15.14 16.04 -0.83
C GLY A 150 -14.97 17.07 0.28
N ARG A 151 -15.43 16.77 1.50
CA ARG A 151 -15.14 17.60 2.69
C ARG A 151 -13.66 17.49 3.06
N VAL A 152 -13.11 16.27 3.11
CA VAL A 152 -11.69 16.03 3.40
C VAL A 152 -10.80 16.78 2.40
N LEU A 153 -11.11 16.68 1.10
CA LEU A 153 -10.43 17.43 0.04
C LEU A 153 -10.44 18.95 0.30
N MET A 154 -11.59 19.51 0.68
CA MET A 154 -11.72 20.94 0.94
C MET A 154 -10.94 21.38 2.19
N GLU A 155 -11.14 20.68 3.31
CA GLU A 155 -10.64 21.11 4.62
C GLU A 155 -9.16 20.79 4.83
N GLU A 156 -8.68 19.65 4.34
CA GLU A 156 -7.33 19.16 4.66
C GLU A 156 -6.31 19.45 3.55
N TYR A 157 -6.77 19.66 2.31
CA TYR A 157 -5.88 19.89 1.18
C TYR A 157 -6.06 21.29 0.60
N MET A 158 -7.28 21.67 0.22
CA MET A 158 -7.48 22.91 -0.52
C MET A 158 -7.31 24.17 0.33
N LYS A 159 -7.97 24.26 1.48
CA LYS A 159 -7.86 25.43 2.37
C LYS A 159 -6.43 25.65 2.87
N PRO A 160 -5.70 24.64 3.38
CA PRO A 160 -4.34 24.84 3.88
C PRO A 160 -3.35 25.26 2.79
N LEU A 161 -3.58 24.83 1.55
CA LEU A 161 -2.74 25.18 0.40
C LEU A 161 -3.21 26.44 -0.35
N GLY A 162 -4.27 27.12 0.11
CA GLY A 162 -4.82 28.31 -0.55
C GLY A 162 -5.34 28.05 -1.97
N LEU A 163 -5.85 26.84 -2.24
CA LEU A 163 -6.31 26.43 -3.57
C LEU A 163 -7.81 26.62 -3.76
N SER A 164 -8.21 27.21 -4.88
CA SER A 164 -9.63 27.31 -5.27
C SER A 164 -10.13 26.04 -5.98
N GLN A 165 -11.43 25.78 -5.90
CA GLN A 165 -12.07 24.63 -6.61
C GLN A 165 -11.81 24.70 -8.11
N SER A 166 -11.96 25.88 -8.72
CA SER A 166 -11.72 26.07 -10.14
C SER A 166 -10.28 25.80 -10.54
N ARG A 167 -9.31 26.14 -9.68
CA ARG A 167 -7.89 25.80 -9.91
C ARG A 167 -7.70 24.29 -9.89
N VAL A 168 -8.09 23.61 -8.79
CA VAL A 168 -7.92 22.16 -8.65
C VAL A 168 -8.60 21.42 -9.81
N ALA A 169 -9.85 21.76 -10.15
CA ALA A 169 -10.57 21.11 -11.24
C ALA A 169 -9.85 21.21 -12.59
N ARG A 170 -9.30 22.40 -12.90
CA ARG A 170 -8.51 22.62 -14.11
C ARG A 170 -7.22 21.81 -14.10
N GLU A 171 -6.45 21.85 -13.01
CA GLU A 171 -5.16 21.14 -12.93
C GLU A 171 -5.33 19.62 -12.99
N ILE A 172 -6.41 19.06 -12.43
CA ILE A 172 -6.69 17.62 -12.49
C ILE A 172 -7.48 17.21 -13.75
N GLY A 173 -7.79 18.16 -14.64
CA GLY A 173 -8.40 17.93 -15.94
C GLY A 173 -9.86 17.46 -15.87
N ILE A 174 -10.69 18.06 -15.00
CA ILE A 174 -12.13 17.77 -14.90
C ILE A 174 -12.98 19.04 -14.96
N PRO A 175 -14.27 18.97 -15.32
CA PRO A 175 -15.17 20.11 -15.25
C PRO A 175 -15.29 20.65 -13.81
N PRO A 176 -15.22 21.98 -13.57
CA PRO A 176 -15.35 22.57 -12.22
C PRO A 176 -16.62 22.15 -11.49
N ARG A 177 -17.72 21.99 -12.24
CA ARG A 177 -18.98 21.48 -11.70
C ARG A 177 -18.85 20.07 -11.09
N ARG A 178 -18.07 19.17 -11.72
CA ARG A 178 -17.84 17.81 -11.21
C ARG A 178 -17.14 17.86 -9.86
N LEU A 179 -16.13 18.72 -9.71
CA LEU A 179 -15.42 18.88 -8.44
C LEU A 179 -16.33 19.50 -7.37
N ALA A 180 -17.11 20.52 -7.73
CA ALA A 180 -18.04 21.17 -6.83
C ALA A 180 -19.10 20.18 -6.32
N GLU A 181 -19.65 19.33 -7.18
CA GLU A 181 -20.60 18.28 -6.77
C GLU A 181 -19.99 17.31 -5.75
N VAL A 182 -18.71 16.93 -5.92
CA VAL A 182 -17.99 16.07 -4.97
C VAL A 182 -17.78 16.78 -3.63
N ILE A 183 -17.32 18.04 -3.65
CA ILE A 183 -17.07 18.84 -2.44
C ILE A 183 -18.34 19.00 -1.60
N HIS A 184 -19.49 19.19 -2.26
CA HIS A 184 -20.78 19.36 -1.59
C HIS A 184 -21.52 18.03 -1.33
N ALA A 185 -20.83 16.88 -1.41
CA ALA A 185 -21.39 15.55 -1.17
C ALA A 185 -22.61 15.19 -2.05
N LYS A 186 -22.72 15.82 -3.23
CA LYS A 186 -23.74 15.52 -4.25
C LYS A 186 -23.29 14.43 -5.22
N ARG A 187 -21.99 14.10 -5.21
CA ARG A 187 -21.38 13.09 -6.10
C ARG A 187 -20.27 12.34 -5.35
N ALA A 188 -20.23 11.03 -5.55
CA ALA A 188 -19.16 10.17 -5.07
C ALA A 188 -17.85 10.38 -5.83
N ILE A 189 -16.71 10.14 -5.18
CA ILE A 189 -15.43 9.98 -5.87
C ILE A 189 -15.43 8.66 -6.63
N THR A 190 -15.23 8.75 -7.95
CA THR A 190 -14.98 7.62 -8.84
C THR A 190 -13.49 7.26 -8.87
N THR A 191 -13.13 6.04 -9.29
CA THR A 191 -11.74 5.62 -9.49
C THR A 191 -10.92 6.59 -10.33
N ASP A 192 -11.42 7.03 -11.50
CA ASP A 192 -10.77 8.06 -12.34
C ASP A 192 -10.43 9.35 -11.56
N LEU A 193 -11.35 9.80 -10.71
CA LEU A 193 -11.13 11.01 -9.91
C LEU A 193 -10.13 10.75 -8.77
N ALA A 194 -10.15 9.57 -8.16
CA ALA A 194 -9.19 9.17 -7.14
C ALA A 194 -7.75 9.19 -7.69
N PHE A 195 -7.50 8.60 -8.86
CA PHE A 195 -6.18 8.64 -9.54
C PHE A 195 -5.73 10.07 -9.85
N ARG A 196 -6.65 10.92 -10.31
CA ARG A 196 -6.37 12.34 -10.61
C ARG A 196 -5.99 13.13 -9.36
N LEU A 197 -6.74 12.97 -8.28
CA LEU A 197 -6.46 13.63 -6.99
C LEU A 197 -5.16 13.12 -6.39
N ALA A 198 -4.93 11.80 -6.42
CA ALA A 198 -3.69 11.15 -5.99
C ALA A 198 -2.47 11.74 -6.70
N ARG A 199 -2.53 11.84 -8.03
CA ARG A 199 -1.46 12.44 -8.82
C ARG A 199 -1.20 13.90 -8.48
N TYR A 200 -2.25 14.69 -8.23
CA TYR A 200 -2.14 16.14 -7.98
C TYR A 200 -1.68 16.48 -6.57
N PHE A 201 -2.22 15.79 -5.56
CA PHE A 201 -1.89 16.03 -4.14
C PHE A 201 -0.77 15.13 -3.62
N SER A 202 -0.18 14.30 -4.47
CA SER A 202 0.86 13.33 -4.10
C SER A 202 0.38 12.37 -2.99
N THR A 203 -0.83 11.86 -3.13
CA THR A 203 -1.42 10.81 -2.26
C THR A 203 -1.59 9.51 -3.04
N CYS A 204 -2.09 8.45 -2.41
CA CYS A 204 -2.56 7.25 -3.11
C CYS A 204 -4.04 7.37 -3.51
N GLU A 205 -4.44 6.64 -4.56
CA GLU A 205 -5.81 6.55 -5.06
C GLU A 205 -6.72 5.78 -4.09
N GLU A 206 -6.19 4.77 -3.41
CA GLU A 206 -6.92 3.95 -2.43
C GLU A 206 -7.38 4.80 -1.26
N PHE A 207 -6.61 5.81 -0.85
CA PHE A 207 -7.00 6.73 0.20
C PHE A 207 -8.36 7.40 -0.12
N TRP A 208 -8.51 7.95 -1.32
CA TRP A 208 -9.75 8.60 -1.74
C TRP A 208 -10.91 7.63 -1.88
N LEU A 209 -10.66 6.42 -2.39
CA LEU A 209 -11.67 5.37 -2.52
C LEU A 209 -12.13 4.82 -1.16
N ARG A 210 -11.22 4.72 -0.19
CA ARG A 210 -11.55 4.30 1.18
C ARG A 210 -12.43 5.31 1.90
N LEU A 211 -12.12 6.59 1.79
CA LEU A 211 -12.99 7.64 2.33
C LEU A 211 -14.40 7.53 1.73
N GLN A 212 -14.50 7.25 0.42
CA GLN A 212 -15.79 7.11 -0.25
C GLN A 212 -16.55 5.90 0.29
N MET A 213 -15.89 4.75 0.40
CA MET A 213 -16.48 3.52 0.91
C MET A 213 -16.94 3.69 2.37
N ALA A 214 -16.13 4.31 3.23
CA ALA A 214 -16.49 4.59 4.62
C ALA A 214 -17.75 5.47 4.71
N PHE A 215 -17.80 6.57 3.92
CA PHE A 215 -18.97 7.44 3.85
C PHE A 215 -20.23 6.69 3.38
N ASP A 216 -20.14 5.89 2.33
CA ASP A 216 -21.27 5.17 1.76
C ASP A 216 -21.79 4.07 2.71
N LEU A 217 -20.90 3.37 3.41
CA LEU A 217 -21.26 2.39 4.43
C LEU A 217 -22.01 3.04 5.59
N ASP A 218 -21.51 4.15 6.14
CA ASP A 218 -22.15 4.85 7.25
C ASP A 218 -23.51 5.44 6.86
N ARG A 219 -23.59 6.06 5.68
CA ARG A 219 -24.88 6.54 5.13
C ARG A 219 -25.87 5.40 4.97
N THR A 220 -25.43 4.25 4.47
CA THR A 220 -26.30 3.08 4.29
C THR A 220 -26.77 2.51 5.62
N ARG A 221 -25.88 2.42 6.62
CA ARG A 221 -26.22 2.00 7.98
C ARG A 221 -27.31 2.90 8.58
N LEU A 222 -27.19 4.21 8.41
CA LEU A 222 -28.13 5.19 8.95
C LEU A 222 -29.52 5.13 8.28
N TYR A 223 -29.59 5.07 6.96
CA TYR A 223 -30.87 5.21 6.25
C TYR A 223 -31.54 3.89 5.85
N ALA A 224 -30.77 2.83 5.61
CA ALA A 224 -31.28 1.57 5.07
C ALA A 224 -30.92 0.34 5.92
N GLY A 225 -29.93 0.45 6.81
CA GLY A 225 -29.37 -0.68 7.55
C GLY A 225 -30.42 -1.47 8.34
N GLU A 226 -31.32 -0.79 9.04
CA GLU A 226 -32.37 -1.44 9.84
C GLU A 226 -33.42 -2.13 8.97
N LYS A 227 -33.80 -1.49 7.87
CA LYS A 227 -34.72 -2.09 6.88
C LYS A 227 -34.12 -3.37 6.28
N ILE A 228 -32.85 -3.30 5.84
CA ILE A 228 -32.13 -4.44 5.26
C ILE A 228 -32.05 -5.61 6.25
N ARG A 229 -31.74 -5.35 7.53
CA ARG A 229 -31.69 -6.39 8.57
C ARG A 229 -33.04 -7.08 8.81
N ARG A 230 -34.15 -6.36 8.64
CA ARG A 230 -35.50 -6.93 8.79
C ARG A 230 -35.91 -7.75 7.58
N GLU A 231 -35.52 -7.34 6.39
CA GLU A 231 -35.93 -7.96 5.12
C GLU A 231 -35.10 -9.19 4.75
N ILE A 232 -33.81 -9.23 5.15
CA ILE A 232 -32.88 -10.29 4.76
C ILE A 232 -32.59 -11.21 5.95
N THR A 233 -33.01 -12.47 5.84
CA THR A 233 -32.61 -13.52 6.79
C THR A 233 -31.20 -14.02 6.43
N PRO A 234 -30.22 -13.99 7.36
CA PRO A 234 -28.88 -14.52 7.11
C PRO A 234 -28.91 -16.01 6.75
N LEU A 235 -28.06 -16.41 5.81
CA LEU A 235 -27.87 -17.81 5.45
C LEU A 235 -27.47 -18.62 6.70
N LYS A 236 -28.23 -19.66 7.03
CA LYS A 236 -27.83 -20.61 8.07
C LYS A 236 -26.87 -21.63 7.46
N ALA A 237 -25.72 -21.83 8.10
CA ALA A 237 -24.82 -22.93 7.77
C ALA A 237 -25.52 -24.27 8.10
N ALA A 238 -25.37 -25.26 7.21
CA ALA A 238 -25.88 -26.61 7.38
C ALA A 238 -25.06 -27.43 8.37
#